data_AF-A0A1G8HJ61-F1
#
_entry.id   AF-A0A1G8HJ61-F1
#
_cell.length_a   1.000
_cell.length_b   1.000
_cell.length_c   1.000
_cell.angle_alpha   90.00
_cell.angle_beta   90.00
_cell.angle_gamma   90.00
#
_symmetry.space_group_name_H-M   'P 1'
#
loop_
_entity.id
_entity.type
_entity.pdbx_description
1 polymer ?
#
loop_
_entity_poly.entity_id
_entity_poly.type
_entity_poly.pdbx_seq_one_letter_code
_entity_poly.pdbx_strand_id
1 'polypeptide(L)'
;MNNIIPLRYQDKPVSFNSEGWLNATEVAKRFGKKPIKWLELPSTKSYMAALERHLCYEVRKSDFKLVETVRGRSAVTWIHPKLAVAFARWLDDDFAVWCDLRIDDLLRSGETAMGRFNRACKAFDDGAAVASIHGRGLVAWKQEKPLLQLVVNRERNLLQMTFEPEWSA
;
A
#
# COMPACT_ATOMS: atom_id res chain seq x y z
N MET A 1 -3.87 20.29 -2.46
CA MET A 1 -2.43 20.10 -2.74
C MET A 1 -2.14 18.61 -2.57
N ASN A 2 -2.03 17.84 -3.65
CA ASN A 2 -1.70 16.41 -3.57
C ASN A 2 -0.18 16.26 -3.59
N ASN A 3 0.39 16.01 -2.42
CA ASN A 3 1.82 15.81 -2.24
C ASN A 3 2.19 14.35 -2.63
N ILE A 4 2.20 14.06 -3.93
CA ILE A 4 2.64 12.75 -4.43
C ILE A 4 4.17 12.75 -4.35
N ILE A 5 4.73 12.05 -3.37
CA ILE A 5 6.17 11.81 -3.28
C ILE A 5 6.58 11.01 -4.52
N PRO A 6 7.45 11.53 -5.39
CA PRO A 6 7.85 10.82 -6.61
C PRO A 6 8.69 9.60 -6.24
N LEU A 7 8.17 8.41 -6.51
CA LEU A 7 8.93 7.16 -6.40
C LEU A 7 10.02 7.15 -7.47
N ARG A 8 11.27 6.84 -7.12
CA ARG A 8 12.40 6.80 -8.06
C ARG A 8 12.99 5.40 -8.16
N TYR A 9 13.13 4.91 -9.38
CA TYR A 9 13.88 3.69 -9.71
C TYR A 9 15.08 4.08 -10.56
N GLN A 10 16.29 3.73 -10.12
CA GLN A 10 17.55 4.11 -10.81
C GLN A 10 17.60 5.63 -11.12
N ASP A 11 17.33 6.45 -10.12
CA ASP A 11 17.24 7.92 -10.19
C ASP A 11 16.16 8.53 -11.10
N LYS A 12 15.41 7.68 -11.82
CA LYS A 12 14.33 8.10 -12.72
C LYS A 12 12.99 8.02 -12.00
N PRO A 13 12.18 9.10 -11.99
CA PRO A 13 10.87 9.09 -11.33
C PRO A 13 9.92 8.11 -12.00
N VAL A 14 9.05 7.43 -11.27
CA VAL A 14 7.94 6.64 -11.83
C VAL A 14 6.69 7.50 -11.78
N SER A 15 6.08 7.72 -12.94
CA SER A 15 5.01 8.71 -13.11
C SER A 15 3.63 8.10 -12.89
N PHE A 16 2.83 8.79 -12.08
CA PHE A 16 1.44 8.46 -11.80
C PHE A 16 0.54 9.68 -12.05
N ASN A 17 -0.72 9.45 -12.41
CA ASN A 17 -1.72 10.53 -12.47
C ASN A 17 -2.30 10.82 -11.07
N SER A 18 -3.23 11.78 -10.97
CA SER A 18 -3.89 12.15 -9.71
C SER A 18 -4.71 11.04 -9.07
N GLU A 19 -5.13 10.04 -9.85
CA GLU A 19 -5.88 8.85 -9.41
C GLU A 19 -4.96 7.67 -9.10
N GLY A 20 -3.64 7.85 -9.17
CA GLY A 20 -2.65 6.82 -8.90
C GLY A 20 -2.40 5.84 -10.05
N TRP A 21 -2.97 6.07 -11.24
CA TRP A 21 -2.70 5.22 -12.41
C TRP A 21 -1.28 5.41 -12.92
N LEU A 22 -0.66 4.30 -13.31
CA LEU A 22 0.71 4.26 -13.80
C LEU A 22 0.78 4.69 -15.27
N ASN A 23 1.71 5.59 -15.63
CA ASN A 23 2.03 5.87 -17.03
C ASN A 23 2.86 4.74 -17.63
N ALA A 24 2.18 3.77 -18.25
CA ALA A 24 2.82 2.58 -18.79
C ALA A 24 3.73 2.88 -19.99
N THR A 25 3.35 3.84 -20.83
CA THR A 25 4.14 4.23 -22.00
C THR A 25 5.52 4.76 -21.59
N GLU A 26 5.56 5.64 -20.59
CA GLU A 26 6.81 6.23 -20.12
C GLU A 26 7.72 5.18 -19.45
N VAL A 27 7.15 4.32 -18.60
CA VAL A 27 7.92 3.28 -17.91
C VAL A 27 8.44 2.25 -18.89
N ALA A 28 7.60 1.72 -19.79
CA ALA A 28 8.00 0.69 -20.75
C ALA A 28 9.09 1.16 -21.73
N LYS A 29 9.07 2.45 -22.10
CA LYS A 29 10.09 3.04 -22.98
C LYS A 29 11.50 2.89 -22.41
N ARG A 30 11.66 2.90 -21.08
CA ARG A 30 12.96 2.74 -20.39
C ARG A 30 13.56 1.34 -20.61
N PHE A 31 12.71 0.35 -20.81
CA PHE A 31 13.08 -1.05 -21.04
C PHE A 31 13.00 -1.44 -22.52
N GLY A 32 12.85 -0.46 -23.43
CA GLY A 32 12.71 -0.72 -24.87
C GLY A 32 11.42 -1.48 -25.24
N LYS A 33 10.43 -1.50 -24.35
CA LYS A 33 9.18 -2.27 -24.49
C LYS A 33 7.99 -1.37 -24.81
N LYS A 34 6.91 -1.97 -25.35
CA LYS A 34 5.65 -1.27 -25.65
C LYS A 34 4.50 -1.90 -24.86
N PRO A 35 3.70 -1.14 -24.09
CA PRO A 35 2.62 -1.70 -23.28
C PRO A 35 1.63 -2.57 -24.05
N ILE A 36 1.34 -2.22 -25.31
CA ILE A 36 0.45 -3.00 -26.18
C ILE A 36 0.91 -4.46 -26.33
N LYS A 37 2.23 -4.73 -26.34
CA LYS A 37 2.77 -6.09 -26.45
C LYS A 37 2.53 -6.92 -25.20
N TRP A 38 2.46 -6.30 -24.04
CA TRP A 38 2.06 -6.96 -22.81
C TRP A 38 0.56 -7.27 -22.79
N LEU A 39 -0.26 -6.32 -23.23
CA LEU A 39 -1.73 -6.46 -23.30
C LEU A 39 -2.17 -7.53 -24.32
N GLU A 40 -1.35 -7.80 -25.34
CA GLU A 40 -1.60 -8.85 -26.33
C GLU A 40 -1.42 -10.27 -25.76
N LEU A 41 -0.64 -10.44 -24.68
CA LEU A 41 -0.30 -11.75 -24.13
C LEU A 41 -1.55 -12.49 -23.60
N PRO A 42 -1.71 -13.79 -23.91
CA PRO A 42 -2.81 -14.60 -23.37
C PRO A 42 -2.84 -14.62 -21.84
N SER A 43 -1.67 -14.69 -21.20
CA SER A 43 -1.53 -14.66 -19.73
C SER A 43 -2.03 -13.33 -19.15
N THR A 44 -1.68 -12.20 -19.74
CA THR A 44 -2.16 -10.87 -19.32
C THR A 44 -3.68 -10.77 -19.44
N LYS A 45 -4.25 -11.21 -20.56
CA LYS A 45 -5.71 -11.23 -20.76
C LYS A 45 -6.41 -12.10 -19.73
N SER A 46 -5.87 -13.29 -19.47
CA SER A 46 -6.40 -14.21 -18.45
C SER A 46 -6.33 -13.60 -17.04
N TYR A 47 -5.22 -12.94 -16.71
CA TYR A 47 -5.03 -12.25 -15.44
C TYR A 47 -5.98 -11.06 -15.27
N MET A 48 -6.15 -10.22 -16.30
CA MET A 48 -7.10 -9.11 -16.27
C MET A 48 -8.54 -9.60 -16.07
N ALA A 49 -8.94 -10.66 -16.78
CA ALA A 49 -10.26 -11.27 -16.60
C ALA A 49 -10.46 -11.84 -15.18
N ALA A 50 -9.41 -12.42 -14.58
CA ALA A 50 -9.45 -12.84 -13.18
C ALA A 50 -9.59 -11.65 -12.23
N LEU A 51 -8.82 -10.59 -12.45
CA LEU A 51 -8.85 -9.37 -11.65
C LEU A 51 -10.24 -8.71 -11.70
N GLU A 52 -10.86 -8.62 -12.88
CA GLU A 52 -12.22 -8.11 -13.04
C GLU A 52 -13.25 -8.91 -12.23
N ARG A 53 -13.17 -10.26 -12.25
CA ARG A 53 -14.08 -11.12 -11.47
C ARG A 53 -13.99 -10.87 -9.97
N HIS A 54 -12.81 -10.55 -9.44
CA HIS A 54 -12.61 -10.32 -8.01
C HIS A 54 -12.87 -8.88 -7.57
N LEU A 55 -12.94 -7.93 -8.49
CA LEU A 55 -13.16 -6.51 -8.17
C LEU A 55 -14.58 -6.03 -8.48
N CYS A 56 -15.24 -6.60 -9.48
CA CYS A 56 -16.64 -6.31 -9.80
C CYS A 56 -17.59 -7.19 -8.98
N TYR A 57 -17.71 -6.93 -7.67
CA TYR A 57 -18.81 -7.51 -6.87
C TYR A 57 -20.06 -6.60 -6.86
N GLU A 58 -19.91 -5.26 -7.01
CA GLU A 58 -21.05 -4.32 -6.89
C GLU A 58 -21.11 -3.20 -7.94
N VAL A 59 -20.12 -3.06 -8.82
CA VAL A 59 -20.08 -2.00 -9.86
C VAL A 59 -20.41 -2.62 -11.21
N ARG A 60 -21.28 -1.96 -12.00
CA ARG A 60 -21.57 -2.35 -13.39
C ARG A 60 -20.25 -2.53 -14.14
N LYS A 61 -20.09 -3.68 -14.82
CA LYS A 61 -18.88 -4.01 -15.62
C LYS A 61 -18.41 -2.90 -16.57
N SER A 62 -19.31 -2.00 -16.97
CA SER A 62 -19.02 -0.86 -17.86
C SER A 62 -18.12 0.20 -17.23
N ASP A 63 -18.10 0.31 -15.90
CA ASP A 63 -17.50 1.47 -15.22
C ASP A 63 -16.11 1.13 -14.65
N PHE A 64 -15.76 -0.15 -14.59
CA PHE A 64 -14.47 -0.62 -14.11
C PHE A 64 -13.49 -0.79 -15.27
N LYS A 65 -12.59 0.19 -15.44
CA LYS A 65 -11.51 0.13 -16.44
C LYS A 65 -10.19 -0.24 -15.78
N LEU A 66 -9.49 -1.19 -16.39
CA LEU A 66 -8.15 -1.59 -15.97
C LEU A 66 -7.03 -0.90 -16.77
N VAL A 67 -7.34 -0.46 -17.99
CA VAL A 67 -6.41 0.18 -18.91
C VAL A 67 -7.13 1.31 -19.61
N GLU A 68 -6.48 2.48 -19.67
CA GLU A 68 -6.96 3.61 -20.43
C GLU A 68 -5.92 4.04 -21.45
N THR A 69 -6.33 4.29 -22.68
CA THR A 69 -5.45 4.81 -23.72
C THR A 69 -6.00 6.14 -24.20
N VAL A 70 -5.26 7.21 -23.92
CA VAL A 70 -5.57 8.54 -24.45
C VAL A 70 -4.94 8.62 -25.83
N ARG A 71 -5.78 8.73 -26.87
CA ARG A 71 -5.35 8.86 -28.27
C ARG A 71 -5.17 10.35 -28.60
N GLY A 72 -4.04 10.71 -29.19
CA GLY A 72 -3.67 12.09 -29.55
C GLY A 72 -2.24 12.18 -30.09
N ARG A 73 -1.66 13.38 -30.17
CA ARG A 73 -0.28 13.62 -30.67
C ARG A 73 0.78 12.79 -29.93
N SER A 74 0.51 12.46 -28.66
CA SER A 74 1.30 11.53 -27.84
C SER A 74 0.36 10.51 -27.23
N ALA A 75 0.29 9.31 -27.78
CA ALA A 75 -0.51 8.23 -27.23
C ALA A 75 0.07 7.76 -25.89
N VAL A 76 -0.71 7.86 -24.81
CA VAL A 76 -0.32 7.40 -23.47
C VAL A 76 -1.26 6.28 -23.05
N THR A 77 -0.67 5.20 -22.57
CA THR A 77 -1.39 4.10 -21.92
C THR A 77 -1.24 4.24 -20.42
N TRP A 78 -2.36 4.37 -19.73
CA TRP A 78 -2.49 4.35 -18.29
C TRP A 78 -2.91 2.95 -17.84
N ILE A 79 -2.25 2.44 -16.80
CA ILE A 79 -2.55 1.13 -16.21
C ILE A 79 -3.04 1.34 -14.77
N HIS A 80 -4.16 0.70 -14.45
CA HIS A 80 -4.74 0.73 -13.11
C HIS A 80 -3.74 0.21 -12.06
N PRO A 81 -3.68 0.77 -10.83
CA PRO A 81 -2.70 0.38 -9.81
C PRO A 81 -2.60 -1.12 -9.54
N LYS A 82 -3.75 -1.81 -9.53
CA LYS A 82 -3.82 -3.28 -9.30
C LYS A 82 -3.16 -4.12 -10.39
N LEU A 83 -2.83 -3.54 -11.54
CA LEU A 83 -2.06 -4.18 -12.62
C LEU A 83 -0.58 -3.80 -12.61
N ALA A 84 -0.16 -2.80 -11.82
CA ALA A 84 1.18 -2.22 -11.89
C ALA A 84 2.29 -3.26 -11.64
N VAL A 85 2.12 -4.14 -10.65
CA VAL A 85 3.12 -5.17 -10.31
C VAL A 85 3.20 -6.25 -11.39
N ALA A 86 2.06 -6.70 -11.93
CA ALA A 86 2.04 -7.67 -13.02
C ALA A 86 2.71 -7.10 -14.29
N PHE A 87 2.52 -5.81 -14.54
CA PHE A 87 3.20 -5.10 -15.62
C PHE A 87 4.71 -4.98 -15.36
N ALA A 88 5.12 -4.63 -14.14
CA ALA A 88 6.52 -4.54 -13.75
C ALA A 88 7.26 -5.87 -13.98
N ARG A 89 6.67 -7.00 -13.57
CA ARG A 89 7.20 -8.36 -13.80
C ARG A 89 7.44 -8.69 -15.27
N TRP A 90 6.61 -8.15 -16.16
CA TRP A 90 6.84 -8.33 -17.59
C TRP A 90 7.95 -7.41 -18.14
N LEU A 91 8.12 -6.23 -17.54
CA LEU A 91 9.13 -5.27 -17.99
C LEU A 91 10.55 -5.74 -17.66
N ASP A 92 10.81 -6.09 -16.42
CA ASP A 92 12.14 -6.41 -15.90
C ASP A 92 12.03 -6.97 -14.48
N ASP A 93 12.83 -7.99 -14.15
CA ASP A 93 12.74 -8.68 -12.86
C ASP A 93 13.22 -7.78 -11.71
N ASP A 94 14.30 -7.03 -11.90
CA ASP A 94 14.82 -6.11 -10.87
C ASP A 94 13.84 -4.97 -10.60
N PHE A 95 13.20 -4.45 -11.65
CA PHE A 95 12.14 -3.45 -11.49
C PHE A 95 10.92 -4.00 -10.73
N ALA A 96 10.55 -5.25 -10.98
CA ALA A 96 9.46 -5.92 -10.27
C ALA A 96 9.78 -6.11 -8.79
N VAL A 97 10.99 -6.59 -8.47
CA VAL A 97 11.46 -6.74 -7.08
C VAL A 97 11.47 -5.38 -6.39
N TRP A 98 11.93 -4.32 -7.05
CA TRP A 98 11.87 -2.97 -6.50
C TRP A 98 10.44 -2.53 -6.19
N CYS A 99 9.47 -2.78 -7.08
CA CYS A 99 8.06 -2.51 -6.81
C CYS A 99 7.53 -3.28 -5.61
N ASP A 100 7.83 -4.59 -5.52
CA ASP A 100 7.40 -5.45 -4.42
C ASP A 100 8.00 -4.97 -3.08
N LEU A 101 9.28 -4.56 -3.05
CA LEU A 101 9.92 -3.99 -1.86
C LEU A 101 9.35 -2.63 -1.45
N ARG A 102 8.93 -1.79 -2.39
CA ARG A 102 8.24 -0.53 -2.07
C ARG A 102 6.85 -0.77 -1.47
N ILE A 103 6.16 -1.81 -1.93
CA ILE A 103 4.89 -2.23 -1.34
C ILE A 103 5.14 -2.78 0.07
N ASP A 104 6.14 -3.65 0.26
CA ASP A 104 6.52 -4.19 1.58
C ASP A 104 6.91 -3.06 2.55
N ASP A 105 7.74 -2.10 2.11
CA ASP A 105 8.07 -0.93 2.90
C ASP A 105 6.81 -0.16 3.27
N LEU A 106 5.88 0.10 2.34
CA LEU A 106 4.64 0.80 2.66
C LEU A 106 3.77 0.03 3.66
N LEU A 107 3.71 -1.30 3.54
CA LEU A 107 2.97 -2.17 4.45
C LEU A 107 3.60 -2.20 5.86
N ARG A 108 4.93 -2.03 5.95
CA ARG A 108 5.68 -2.01 7.22
C ARG A 108 5.81 -0.62 7.83
N SER A 109 5.93 0.42 7.00
CA SER A 109 6.12 1.81 7.37
C SER A 109 4.81 2.53 7.61
N GLY A 110 3.72 2.07 6.96
CA GLY A 110 2.37 2.39 7.39
C GLY A 110 2.22 1.81 8.78
N GLU A 111 2.07 2.67 9.78
CA GLU A 111 1.81 2.22 11.14
C GLU A 111 0.48 1.46 11.09
N THR A 112 0.53 0.14 10.97
CA THR A 112 -0.67 -0.69 10.95
C THR A 112 -1.38 -0.49 12.30
N ALA A 113 -2.70 -0.66 12.35
CA ALA A 113 -3.40 -0.62 13.63
C ALA A 113 -2.74 -1.59 14.63
N MET A 114 -2.28 -2.75 14.14
CA MET A 114 -1.50 -3.72 14.89
C MET A 114 -0.13 -3.17 15.34
N GLY A 115 0.59 -2.44 14.48
CA GLY A 115 1.85 -1.78 14.79
C GLY A 115 1.72 -0.70 15.88
N ARG A 116 0.65 0.10 15.83
CA ARG A 116 0.31 1.07 16.89
C ARG A 116 0.02 0.37 18.22
N PHE A 117 -0.82 -0.66 18.18
CA PHE A 117 -1.17 -1.45 19.36
C PHE A 117 0.05 -2.13 19.99
N ASN A 118 0.88 -2.81 19.19
CA ASN A 118 2.10 -3.46 19.68
C ASN A 118 3.08 -2.45 20.29
N ARG A 119 3.22 -1.26 19.70
CA ARG A 119 4.05 -0.18 20.27
C ARG A 119 3.49 0.33 21.60
N ALA A 120 2.17 0.49 21.70
CA ALA A 120 1.51 0.89 22.94
C ALA A 120 1.72 -0.14 24.07
N CYS A 121 1.56 -1.43 23.77
CA CYS A 121 1.84 -2.51 24.71
C CYS A 121 3.31 -2.50 25.15
N LYS A 122 4.24 -2.39 24.20
CA LYS A 122 5.67 -2.33 24.52
C LYS A 122 6.00 -1.15 25.44
N ALA A 123 5.47 0.04 25.18
CA ALA A 123 5.69 1.21 26.03
C ALA A 123 5.15 1.02 27.46
N PHE A 124 4.02 0.33 27.61
CA PHE A 124 3.48 -0.04 28.91
C PHE A 124 4.39 -1.04 29.65
N ASP A 125 4.85 -2.09 28.96
CA ASP A 125 5.73 -3.12 29.54
C ASP A 125 7.10 -2.55 29.93
N ASP A 126 7.67 -1.68 29.09
CA ASP A 126 8.93 -0.98 29.38
C ASP A 126 8.81 -0.11 30.65
N GLY A 127 7.69 0.63 30.80
CA GLY A 127 7.43 1.43 31.99
C GLY A 127 7.26 0.59 33.26
N ALA A 128 6.57 -0.55 33.16
CA ALA A 128 6.43 -1.51 34.26
C ALA A 128 7.78 -2.15 34.66
N ALA A 129 8.65 -2.41 33.68
CA ALA A 129 10.00 -2.93 33.93
C ALA A 129 10.86 -1.91 34.69
N VAL A 130 10.85 -0.63 34.30
CA VAL A 130 11.58 0.45 35.00
C VAL A 130 11.09 0.63 36.44
N ALA A 131 9.78 0.47 36.68
CA ALA A 131 9.20 0.53 38.02
C ALA A 131 9.78 -0.54 38.97
N SER A 132 10.22 -1.68 38.43
CA SER A 132 10.73 -2.83 39.17
C SER A 132 12.23 -2.71 39.53
N ILE A 133 12.96 -1.73 38.97
CA ILE A 133 14.42 -1.60 39.13
C ILE A 133 14.78 -0.71 40.34
N HIS A 134 14.06 0.38 40.59
CA HIS A 134 14.37 1.29 41.71
C HIS A 134 13.17 2.13 42.17
N GLY A 135 13.16 2.57 43.44
CA GLY A 135 12.03 3.28 44.06
C GLY A 135 11.61 4.59 43.35
N ARG A 136 12.55 5.33 42.73
CA ARG A 136 12.20 6.50 41.89
C ARG A 136 11.42 6.14 40.62
N GLY A 137 11.67 4.96 40.05
CA GLY A 137 10.95 4.45 38.88
C GLY A 137 9.53 4.04 39.24
N LEU A 138 9.31 3.53 40.45
CA LEU A 138 7.98 3.21 40.97
C LEU A 138 7.07 4.45 41.08
N VAL A 139 7.63 5.60 41.48
CA VAL A 139 6.87 6.86 41.60
C VAL A 139 6.51 7.41 40.21
N ALA A 140 7.46 7.45 39.28
CA ALA A 140 7.21 7.85 37.89
C ALA A 140 6.15 6.96 37.23
N TRP A 141 6.28 5.64 37.41
CA TRP A 141 5.32 4.67 36.88
C TRP A 141 3.90 4.86 37.42
N LYS A 142 3.73 5.18 38.72
CA LYS A 142 2.40 5.47 39.29
C LYS A 142 1.72 6.66 38.60
N GLN A 143 2.49 7.63 38.13
CA GLN A 143 1.97 8.81 37.43
C GLN A 143 1.70 8.52 35.94
N GLU A 144 2.56 7.76 35.27
CA GLU A 144 2.49 7.50 33.82
C GLU A 144 1.55 6.35 33.43
N LYS A 145 1.39 5.35 34.31
CA LYS A 145 0.60 4.14 34.06
C LYS A 145 -0.83 4.41 33.55
N PRO A 146 -1.61 5.35 34.12
CA PRO A 146 -2.98 5.59 33.63
C PRO A 146 -3.02 6.06 32.18
N LEU A 147 -2.05 6.88 31.76
CA LEU A 147 -1.96 7.40 30.39
C LEU A 147 -1.57 6.28 29.41
N LEU A 148 -0.56 5.48 29.75
CA LEU A 148 -0.14 4.35 28.91
C LEU A 148 -1.26 3.30 28.78
N GLN A 149 -2.00 3.05 29.87
CA GLN A 149 -3.14 2.14 29.84
C GLN A 149 -4.30 2.66 28.98
N LEU A 150 -4.55 3.98 28.99
CA LEU A 150 -5.50 4.62 28.09
C LEU A 150 -5.10 4.46 26.61
N VAL A 151 -3.82 4.66 26.30
CA VAL A 151 -3.29 4.48 24.93
C VAL A 151 -3.44 3.04 24.47
N VAL A 152 -3.07 2.06 25.30
CA VAL A 152 -3.25 0.62 24.99
C VAL A 152 -4.73 0.29 24.73
N ASN A 153 -5.64 0.77 25.57
CA ASN A 153 -7.08 0.52 25.39
C ASN A 153 -7.64 1.20 24.13
N ARG A 154 -7.20 2.43 23.83
CA ARG A 154 -7.59 3.14 22.61
C ARG A 154 -7.14 2.39 21.37
N GLU A 155 -5.86 1.99 21.30
CA GLU A 155 -5.34 1.27 20.14
C GLU A 155 -5.96 -0.14 20.02
N ARG A 156 -6.29 -0.82 21.14
CA ARG A 156 -7.05 -2.07 21.13
C ARG A 156 -8.43 -1.90 20.49
N ASN A 157 -9.18 -0.87 20.88
CA ASN A 157 -10.51 -0.62 20.33
C ASN A 157 -10.44 -0.29 18.83
N LEU A 158 -9.48 0.54 18.42
CA LEU A 158 -9.25 0.84 17.00
C LEU A 158 -8.85 -0.41 16.20
N LEU A 159 -8.07 -1.31 16.81
CA LEU A 159 -7.71 -2.59 16.21
C LEU A 159 -8.93 -3.49 16.00
N GLN A 160 -9.79 -3.61 17.01
CA GLN A 160 -11.04 -4.39 16.93
C GLN A 160 -11.97 -3.87 15.84
N MET A 161 -12.16 -2.54 15.75
CA MET A 161 -12.95 -1.91 14.67
C MET A 161 -12.36 -2.12 13.27
N THR A 162 -11.05 -2.36 13.16
CA THR A 162 -10.39 -2.63 11.87
C THR A 162 -10.61 -4.07 11.40
N PHE A 163 -10.81 -5.02 12.32
CA PHE A 163 -10.99 -6.44 12.02
C PHE A 163 -12.44 -6.94 12.12
N GLU A 164 -13.34 -6.16 12.72
CA GLU A 164 -14.78 -6.36 12.68
C GLU A 164 -15.41 -5.20 11.91
N PRO A 165 -15.50 -5.28 10.56
CA PRO A 165 -16.37 -4.37 9.84
C PRO A 165 -17.79 -4.62 10.32
N GLU A 166 -18.54 -3.55 10.65
CA GLU A 166 -19.97 -3.61 10.93
C GLU A 166 -20.73 -4.13 9.69
N TRP A 167 -20.69 -5.44 9.46
CA TRP A 167 -21.50 -6.18 8.49
C TRP A 167 -22.44 -7.11 9.24
N SER A 168 -23.24 -6.52 10.12
CA SER A 168 -24.38 -7.17 10.75
C SER A 168 -25.50 -6.16 10.95
N ALA A 169 -26.08 -5.69 9.83
CA ALA A 169 -27.42 -5.16 9.72
C ALA A 169 -27.90 -5.26 8.26
#